data_AF-A0A958HX72-F1
#
_entry.id   AF-A0A958HX72-F1
#
_cell.length_a   1.000
_cell.length_b   1.000
_cell.length_c   1.000
_cell.angle_alpha   90.00
_cell.angle_beta   90.00
_cell.angle_gamma   90.00
#
_symmetry.space_group_name_H-M   'P 1'
#
loop_
_entity.id
_entity.type
_entity.pdbx_description
1 polymer ?
#
loop_
_entity_poly.entity_id
_entity_poly.type
_entity_poly.pdbx_seq_one_letter_code
_entity_poly.pdbx_strand_id
1 'polypeptide(L)'
;YREQCHPEDSMQVLTAGGYRPLRQIRDTIRVRGKAPRAITVCESERGVVVGRDSASVLTLKWAGFDFSISDIMSGAFRFHQLDNFADFRETVTRFGALDVNWTYSDIRGNIGYQLGAPIPRRSYADTYRARAGEDSTTRWQGYYPLEETPYLYNPQEGWLASCNNQIVSANWPYPLPGFYDPYRITRANAHLTSQTRFSREDMEKMQLDLVSGKALRWKHLLSLGAAELGRGDLAEKIEAWDGAMAPESEIAGIFALWWEFLPKFLFEDELGRQWRRGSLIREEVLTRNWAEVVDDRRSADQVETLAQISAATLEYVLDRYSGKSYG
;
A
#
# COMPACT_ATOMS: atom_id res chain seq x y z
N TYR A 1 -4.85 17.49 -4.51
CA TYR A 1 -4.26 18.78 -4.90
C TYR A 1 -4.25 19.69 -3.69
N ARG A 2 -3.30 20.62 -3.59
CA ARG A 2 -3.34 21.74 -2.66
C ARG A 2 -3.81 22.96 -3.43
N GLU A 3 -4.92 23.55 -3.00
CA GLU A 3 -5.58 24.66 -3.67
C GLU A 3 -5.63 25.85 -2.73
N GLN A 4 -5.04 26.98 -3.15
CA GLN A 4 -5.01 28.20 -2.34
C GLN A 4 -6.41 28.80 -2.25
N CYS A 5 -6.85 29.17 -1.05
CA CYS A 5 -8.12 29.85 -0.86
C CYS A 5 -8.00 31.34 -1.24
N HIS A 6 -9.12 31.98 -1.57
CA HIS A 6 -9.16 33.44 -1.65
C HIS A 6 -8.91 34.05 -0.26
N PRO A 7 -8.05 35.08 -0.12
CA PRO A 7 -7.69 35.65 1.19
C PRO A 7 -8.89 36.17 2.00
N GLU A 8 -9.91 36.67 1.31
CA GLU A 8 -11.11 37.25 1.92
C GLU A 8 -12.32 36.31 1.89
N ASP A 9 -12.24 35.21 1.13
CA ASP A 9 -13.33 34.25 0.99
C ASP A 9 -12.79 32.80 0.88
N SER A 10 -12.73 32.12 2.03
CA SER A 10 -12.26 30.72 2.09
C SER A 10 -13.11 29.74 1.27
N MET A 11 -14.26 30.17 0.73
CA MET A 11 -15.12 29.36 -0.13
C MET A 11 -14.79 29.50 -1.61
N GLN A 12 -13.73 30.23 -1.96
CA GLN A 12 -13.16 30.27 -3.29
C GLN A 12 -11.73 29.75 -3.30
N VAL A 13 -11.32 29.09 -4.38
CA VAL A 13 -9.97 28.57 -4.57
C VAL A 13 -9.36 29.09 -5.87
N LEU A 14 -8.04 29.31 -5.86
CA LEU A 14 -7.29 29.75 -7.02
C LEU A 14 -7.19 28.62 -8.06
N THR A 15 -7.61 28.91 -9.28
CA THR A 15 -7.47 28.03 -10.44
C THR A 15 -6.59 28.70 -11.51
N ALA A 16 -6.24 27.98 -12.56
CA ALA A 16 -5.56 28.55 -13.73
C ALA A 16 -6.32 29.73 -14.37
N GLY A 17 -7.65 29.79 -14.19
CA GLY A 17 -8.53 30.85 -14.70
C GLY A 17 -8.95 31.87 -13.64
N GLY A 18 -8.24 31.97 -12.52
CA GLY A 18 -8.58 32.83 -11.38
C GLY A 18 -9.38 32.11 -10.30
N TYR A 19 -9.91 32.87 -9.35
CA TYR A 19 -10.67 32.30 -8.22
C TYR A 19 -12.02 31.72 -8.65
N ARG A 20 -12.34 30.53 -8.14
CA ARG A 20 -13.60 29.83 -8.39
C ARG A 20 -14.23 29.35 -7.07
N PRO A 21 -15.57 29.42 -6.93
CA PRO A 21 -16.24 28.96 -5.74
C PRO A 21 -16.16 27.43 -5.60
N LEU A 22 -16.07 26.97 -4.36
CA LEU A 22 -16.27 25.57 -3.99
C LEU A 22 -17.76 25.23 -4.06
N ARG A 23 -18.11 24.13 -4.74
CA ARG A 23 -19.46 23.57 -4.69
C ARG A 23 -19.72 23.04 -3.28
N GLN A 24 -20.86 23.40 -2.69
CA GLN A 24 -21.25 22.98 -1.36
C GLN A 24 -22.40 21.99 -1.43
N ILE A 25 -22.22 20.84 -0.80
CA ILE A 25 -23.26 19.83 -0.61
C ILE A 25 -23.55 19.78 0.89
N ARG A 26 -24.75 20.20 1.27
CA ARG A 26 -25.19 20.20 2.67
C ARG A 26 -25.90 18.88 2.97
N ASP A 27 -25.54 18.27 4.09
CA ASP A 27 -26.14 17.02 4.53
C ASP A 27 -26.23 16.98 6.07
N THR A 28 -26.87 15.97 6.64
CA THR A 28 -27.05 15.80 8.09
C THR A 28 -26.85 14.35 8.52
N ILE A 29 -25.84 14.13 9.36
CA ILE A 29 -25.58 12.83 9.97
C ILE A 29 -26.48 12.67 11.20
N ARG A 30 -27.36 11.65 11.18
CA ARG A 30 -28.17 11.28 12.34
C ARG A 30 -27.35 10.44 13.31
N VAL A 31 -27.35 10.81 14.59
CA VAL A 31 -26.55 10.14 15.63
C VAL A 31 -27.49 9.53 16.67
N ARG A 32 -27.42 8.21 16.88
CA ARG A 32 -28.26 7.52 17.87
C ARG A 32 -28.08 8.14 19.25
N GLY A 33 -29.19 8.52 19.89
CA GLY A 33 -29.20 9.10 21.24
C GLY A 33 -28.60 10.51 21.35
N LYS A 34 -28.34 11.19 20.23
CA LYS A 34 -27.80 12.57 20.22
C LYS A 34 -28.51 13.41 19.15
N ALA A 35 -28.34 14.73 19.22
CA ALA A 35 -28.81 15.62 18.18
C ALA A 35 -28.12 15.30 16.83
N PRO A 36 -28.83 15.41 15.69
CA PRO A 36 -28.23 15.30 14.36
C PRO A 36 -27.13 16.33 14.16
N ARG A 37 -26.11 15.97 13.37
CA ARG A 37 -24.98 16.86 13.04
C ARG A 37 -25.07 17.27 11.58
N ALA A 38 -25.27 18.56 11.34
CA ALA A 38 -25.15 19.11 10.00
C ALA A 38 -23.70 19.02 9.52
N ILE A 39 -23.50 18.68 8.26
CA ILE A 39 -22.21 18.66 7.59
C ILE A 39 -22.30 19.42 6.27
N THR A 40 -21.17 19.92 5.80
CA THR A 40 -21.03 20.49 4.46
C THR A 40 -19.82 19.86 3.79
N VAL A 41 -20.06 19.15 2.69
CA VAL A 41 -19.01 18.63 1.82
C VAL A 41 -18.73 19.69 0.77
N CYS A 42 -17.46 20.04 0.59
CA CYS A 42 -17.02 21.00 -0.40
C CYS A 42 -16.28 20.30 -1.53
N GLU A 43 -16.48 20.77 -2.76
CA GLU A 43 -15.82 20.23 -3.96
C GLU A 43 -15.25 21.38 -4.79
N SER A 44 -14.03 21.20 -5.29
CA SER A 44 -13.43 22.03 -6.33
C SER A 44 -13.46 21.29 -7.68
N GLU A 45 -13.00 21.95 -8.74
CA GLU A 45 -12.75 21.29 -10.03
C GLU A 45 -11.75 20.12 -9.93
N ARG A 46 -10.92 20.09 -8.88
CA ARG A 46 -9.92 19.05 -8.64
C ARG A 46 -10.45 17.90 -7.79
N GLY A 47 -11.63 18.01 -7.18
CA GLY A 47 -12.28 16.94 -6.43
C GLY A 47 -12.77 17.37 -5.05
N VAL A 48 -12.98 16.40 -4.18
CA VAL A 48 -13.61 16.60 -2.86
C VAL A 48 -12.58 17.18 -1.88
N VAL A 49 -12.96 18.21 -1.12
CA VAL A 49 -12.14 18.77 -0.04
C VAL A 49 -12.07 17.76 1.11
N VAL A 50 -10.86 17.27 1.39
CA VAL A 50 -10.56 16.29 2.46
C VAL A 50 -9.75 16.89 3.61
N GLY A 51 -9.22 18.09 3.42
CA GLY A 51 -8.51 18.83 4.44
C GLY A 51 -8.57 20.33 4.17
N ARG A 52 -8.46 21.14 5.21
CA ARG A 52 -8.42 22.59 5.12
C ARG A 52 -7.45 23.13 6.16
N ASP A 53 -6.63 24.07 5.76
CA ASP A 53 -5.85 24.94 6.64
C ASP A 53 -6.27 26.40 6.44
N SER A 54 -5.60 27.35 7.07
CA SER A 54 -6.00 28.77 7.06
C SER A 54 -5.92 29.43 5.69
N ALA A 55 -5.11 28.91 4.78
CA ALA A 55 -4.82 29.53 3.48
C ALA A 55 -5.13 28.62 2.29
N SER A 56 -5.39 27.33 2.50
CA SER A 56 -5.58 26.35 1.43
C SER A 56 -6.51 25.21 1.81
N VAL A 57 -7.01 24.52 0.79
CA VAL A 57 -7.69 23.24 0.93
C VAL A 57 -6.86 22.13 0.27
N LEU A 58 -6.96 20.93 0.85
CA LEU A 58 -6.48 19.70 0.27
C LEU A 58 -7.67 18.99 -0.38
N THR A 59 -7.59 18.74 -1.68
CA THR A 59 -8.62 18.04 -2.44
C THR A 59 -8.16 16.68 -2.92
N LEU A 60 -9.07 15.70 -2.87
CA LEU A 60 -8.86 14.35 -3.35
C LEU A 60 -9.48 14.19 -4.73
N LYS A 61 -8.63 13.90 -5.72
CA LYS A 61 -9.06 13.38 -7.02
C LYS A 61 -8.92 11.87 -7.01
N TRP A 62 -10.05 11.17 -7.08
CA TRP A 62 -10.09 9.72 -7.22
C TRP A 62 -10.74 9.38 -8.56
N ALA A 63 -10.16 8.40 -9.25
CA ALA A 63 -10.65 7.98 -10.55
C ALA A 63 -12.12 7.53 -10.50
N GLY A 64 -12.54 6.93 -9.39
CA GLY A 64 -13.89 6.44 -9.22
C GLY A 64 -14.99 7.49 -9.27
N PHE A 65 -14.66 8.78 -9.08
CA PHE A 65 -15.62 9.86 -9.26
C PHE A 65 -15.91 10.18 -10.74
N ASP A 66 -15.10 9.66 -11.67
CA ASP A 66 -15.24 9.91 -13.11
C ASP A 66 -15.97 8.80 -13.86
N PHE A 67 -16.34 7.70 -13.17
CA PHE A 67 -17.04 6.57 -13.77
C PHE A 67 -18.52 6.56 -13.39
N SER A 68 -19.36 6.13 -14.34
CA SER A 68 -20.80 6.02 -14.16
C SER A 68 -21.13 4.87 -13.21
N ILE A 69 -21.81 5.18 -12.10
CA ILE A 69 -22.35 4.15 -11.20
C ILE A 69 -23.30 3.21 -11.96
N SER A 70 -24.06 3.73 -12.93
CA SER A 70 -24.95 2.90 -13.77
C SER A 70 -24.16 1.87 -14.58
N ASP A 71 -22.98 2.22 -15.10
CA ASP A 71 -22.16 1.31 -15.90
C ASP A 71 -21.53 0.23 -15.01
N ILE A 72 -21.08 0.62 -13.82
CA ILE A 72 -20.56 -0.31 -12.79
C ILE A 72 -21.64 -1.31 -12.40
N MET A 73 -22.86 -0.84 -12.11
CA MET A 73 -23.99 -1.70 -11.76
C MET A 73 -24.42 -2.59 -12.93
N SER A 74 -24.40 -2.07 -14.15
CA SER A 74 -24.69 -2.87 -15.35
C SER A 74 -23.65 -3.97 -15.58
N GLY A 75 -22.37 -3.68 -15.31
CA GLY A 75 -21.30 -4.69 -15.31
C GLY A 75 -21.56 -5.80 -14.31
N ALA A 76 -22.06 -5.46 -13.10
CA ALA A 76 -22.38 -6.45 -12.07
C ALA A 76 -23.42 -7.47 -12.55
N PHE A 77 -24.44 -7.04 -13.31
CA PHE A 77 -25.40 -7.96 -13.90
C PHE A 77 -24.83 -8.80 -15.05
N ARG A 78 -23.93 -8.24 -15.86
CA ARG A 78 -23.28 -8.95 -16.97
C ARG A 78 -22.36 -10.09 -16.52
N PHE A 79 -21.83 -10.03 -15.29
CA PHE A 79 -21.00 -11.11 -14.76
C PHE A 79 -21.65 -12.50 -14.81
N HIS A 80 -22.98 -12.57 -14.70
CA HIS A 80 -23.71 -13.83 -14.74
C HIS A 80 -23.89 -14.40 -16.16
N GLN A 81 -23.43 -13.70 -17.19
CA GLN A 81 -23.67 -14.00 -18.61
C GLN A 81 -22.37 -14.11 -19.41
N LEU A 82 -21.22 -14.24 -18.74
CA LEU A 82 -19.92 -14.31 -19.40
C LEU A 82 -19.66 -15.71 -19.98
N ASP A 83 -19.31 -15.79 -21.26
CA ASP A 83 -19.07 -17.08 -21.93
C ASP A 83 -17.57 -17.40 -22.10
N ASN A 84 -16.74 -16.36 -22.12
CA ASN A 84 -15.32 -16.47 -22.40
C ASN A 84 -14.49 -15.35 -21.76
N PHE A 85 -13.17 -15.46 -21.88
CA PHE A 85 -12.24 -14.51 -21.28
C PHE A 85 -12.31 -13.10 -21.90
N ALA A 86 -12.66 -12.96 -23.18
CA ALA A 86 -12.81 -11.64 -23.79
C ALA A 86 -14.02 -10.89 -23.19
N ASP A 87 -15.16 -11.56 -23.03
CA ASP A 87 -16.36 -10.99 -22.37
C ASP A 87 -16.04 -10.60 -20.92
N PHE A 88 -15.28 -11.46 -20.23
CA PHE A 88 -14.79 -11.18 -18.88
C PHE A 88 -13.96 -9.91 -18.85
N ARG A 89 -12.95 -9.78 -19.71
CA ARG A 89 -12.11 -8.58 -19.77
C ARG A 89 -12.93 -7.33 -20.04
N GLU A 90 -13.79 -7.36 -21.05
CA GLU A 90 -14.67 -6.22 -21.36
C GLU A 90 -15.57 -5.85 -20.18
N THR A 91 -16.06 -6.84 -19.44
CA THR A 91 -16.95 -6.60 -18.31
C THR A 91 -16.19 -6.03 -17.12
N VAL A 92 -15.06 -6.63 -16.74
CA VAL A 92 -14.31 -6.25 -15.53
C VAL A 92 -13.60 -4.90 -15.66
N THR A 93 -13.16 -4.53 -16.86
CA THR A 93 -12.56 -3.21 -17.11
C THR A 93 -13.57 -2.07 -16.94
N ARG A 94 -14.86 -2.33 -17.15
CA ARG A 94 -15.95 -1.35 -16.99
C ARG A 94 -16.37 -1.11 -15.54
N PHE A 95 -15.87 -1.88 -14.57
CA PHE A 95 -16.08 -1.58 -13.15
C PHE A 95 -15.35 -0.30 -12.70
N GLY A 96 -14.47 0.24 -13.55
CA GLY A 96 -13.86 1.55 -13.36
C GLY A 96 -13.11 1.64 -12.03
N ALA A 97 -13.60 2.51 -11.15
CA ALA A 97 -13.09 2.86 -9.81
C ALA A 97 -12.44 1.78 -8.93
N LEU A 98 -12.75 0.51 -9.17
CA LEU A 98 -12.31 -0.62 -8.38
C LEU A 98 -10.87 -1.00 -8.79
N ASP A 99 -9.89 -0.50 -8.04
CA ASP A 99 -8.49 -0.90 -8.18
C ASP A 99 -8.31 -2.37 -7.75
N VAL A 100 -8.67 -3.29 -8.65
CA VAL A 100 -8.84 -4.71 -8.36
C VAL A 100 -8.09 -5.55 -9.39
N ASN A 101 -7.43 -6.58 -8.88
CA ASN A 101 -6.85 -7.68 -9.64
C ASN A 101 -7.93 -8.73 -9.89
N TRP A 102 -8.49 -8.76 -11.09
CA TRP A 102 -9.51 -9.75 -11.45
C TRP A 102 -8.86 -11.03 -11.96
N THR A 103 -9.34 -12.17 -11.47
CA THR A 103 -8.93 -13.49 -11.95
C THR A 103 -10.10 -14.21 -12.61
N TYR A 104 -9.80 -15.05 -13.60
CA TYR A 104 -10.75 -15.79 -14.41
C TYR A 104 -10.38 -17.28 -14.41
N SER A 105 -11.40 -18.14 -14.40
CA SER A 105 -11.27 -19.57 -14.68
C SER A 105 -12.55 -20.10 -15.32
N ASP A 106 -12.46 -21.04 -16.26
CA ASP A 106 -13.64 -21.68 -16.86
C ASP A 106 -13.57 -23.21 -16.93
N ILE A 107 -14.70 -23.83 -17.28
CA ILE A 107 -14.85 -25.29 -17.39
C ILE A 107 -14.04 -25.92 -18.53
N ARG A 108 -13.47 -25.11 -19.44
CA ARG A 108 -12.57 -25.58 -20.50
C ARG A 108 -11.12 -25.60 -20.02
N GLY A 109 -10.87 -25.25 -18.76
CA GLY A 109 -9.54 -25.24 -18.16
C GLY A 109 -8.76 -23.97 -18.44
N ASN A 110 -9.40 -22.91 -18.94
CA ASN A 110 -8.70 -21.65 -19.14
C ASN A 110 -8.57 -20.88 -17.82
N ILE A 111 -7.49 -20.16 -17.66
CA ILE A 111 -7.26 -19.22 -16.55
C ILE A 111 -6.82 -17.87 -17.10
N GLY A 112 -7.17 -16.80 -16.39
CA GLY A 112 -6.82 -15.46 -16.81
C GLY A 112 -6.72 -14.46 -15.68
N TYR A 113 -6.11 -13.32 -15.98
CA TYR A 113 -5.94 -12.18 -15.10
C TYR A 113 -6.21 -10.90 -15.88
N GLN A 114 -6.83 -9.92 -15.23
CA GLN A 114 -7.03 -8.57 -15.75
C GLN A 114 -6.91 -7.56 -14.61
N LEU A 115 -6.07 -6.54 -14.77
CA LEU A 115 -6.13 -5.36 -13.92
C LEU A 115 -7.41 -4.59 -14.25
N GLY A 116 -8.32 -4.41 -13.30
CA GLY A 116 -9.57 -3.67 -13.45
C GLY A 116 -9.47 -2.20 -13.07
N ALA A 117 -8.26 -1.63 -13.06
CA ALA A 117 -7.99 -0.32 -12.50
C ALA A 117 -7.73 0.74 -13.59
N PRO A 118 -8.41 1.90 -13.55
CA PRO A 118 -8.15 3.00 -14.47
C PRO A 118 -6.80 3.64 -14.16
N ILE A 119 -5.94 3.78 -15.18
CA ILE A 119 -4.62 4.39 -15.05
C ILE A 119 -4.69 5.83 -15.55
N PRO A 120 -4.58 6.85 -14.68
CA PRO A 120 -4.69 8.24 -15.11
C PRO A 120 -3.48 8.69 -15.91
N ARG A 121 -3.72 9.41 -17.01
CA ARG A 121 -2.66 10.03 -17.82
C ARG A 121 -2.23 11.33 -17.14
N ARG A 122 -0.97 11.39 -16.72
CA ARG A 122 -0.37 12.52 -16.01
C ARG A 122 0.88 12.97 -16.74
N SER A 123 1.11 14.28 -16.79
CA SER A 123 2.32 14.91 -17.34
C SER A 123 3.51 14.90 -16.36
N TYR A 124 3.30 14.36 -15.16
CA TYR A 124 4.25 14.37 -14.06
C TYR A 124 4.43 12.95 -13.51
N ALA A 125 5.67 12.62 -13.12
CA ALA A 125 6.04 11.27 -12.68
C ALA A 125 5.80 11.04 -11.18
N ASP A 126 6.13 12.01 -10.32
CA ASP A 126 5.96 11.86 -8.88
C ASP A 126 4.47 11.95 -8.49
N THR A 127 3.95 10.94 -7.81
CA THR A 127 2.53 10.88 -7.41
C THR A 127 2.33 10.88 -5.90
N TYR A 128 3.42 11.02 -5.15
CA TYR A 128 3.41 10.92 -3.69
C TYR A 128 3.26 12.26 -2.98
N ARG A 129 3.15 13.36 -3.73
CA ARG A 129 3.02 14.72 -3.22
C ARG A 129 1.77 15.40 -3.76
N ALA A 130 1.13 16.19 -2.90
CA ALA A 130 0.05 17.06 -3.32
C ALA A 130 0.57 18.07 -4.37
N ARG A 131 -0.16 18.17 -5.48
CA ARG A 131 0.13 19.10 -6.58
C ARG A 131 -0.63 20.42 -6.39
N ALA A 132 -0.03 21.53 -6.81
CA ALA A 132 -0.68 22.83 -6.85
C ALA A 132 -1.92 22.77 -7.77
N GLY A 133 -3.06 23.21 -7.28
CA GLY A 133 -4.33 23.10 -8.01
C GLY A 133 -4.52 24.16 -9.08
N GLU A 134 -3.84 25.30 -8.95
CA GLU A 134 -3.78 26.38 -9.94
C GLU A 134 -2.92 26.01 -11.16
N ASP A 135 -1.95 25.10 -10.99
CA ASP A 135 -1.09 24.64 -12.06
C ASP A 135 -1.86 23.74 -13.03
N SER A 136 -2.09 24.24 -14.25
CA SER A 136 -2.82 23.53 -15.30
C SER A 136 -2.12 22.26 -15.77
N THR A 137 -0.78 22.20 -15.68
CA THR A 137 0.00 21.03 -16.11
C THR A 137 -0.30 19.80 -15.27
N THR A 138 -0.79 19.98 -14.05
CA THR A 138 -1.07 18.89 -13.09
C THR A 138 -2.44 18.23 -13.29
N ARG A 139 -3.24 18.67 -14.28
CA ARG A 139 -4.53 18.05 -14.60
C ARG A 139 -4.33 16.66 -15.20
N TRP A 140 -5.19 15.70 -14.81
CA TRP A 140 -5.23 14.40 -15.48
C TRP A 140 -5.77 14.59 -16.90
N GLN A 141 -5.12 13.96 -17.87
CA GLN A 141 -5.46 14.02 -19.29
C GLN A 141 -6.31 12.82 -19.69
N GLY A 142 -7.33 12.54 -18.89
CA GLY A 142 -8.11 11.30 -18.95
C GLY A 142 -7.33 10.09 -18.44
N TYR A 143 -7.67 8.92 -19.00
CA TYR A 143 -7.13 7.62 -18.61
C TYR A 143 -6.53 6.92 -19.83
N TYR A 144 -5.59 6.00 -19.62
CA TYR A 144 -5.22 5.05 -20.67
C TYR A 144 -6.43 4.14 -20.99
N PRO A 145 -6.55 3.62 -22.24
CA PRO A 145 -7.60 2.68 -22.59
C PRO A 145 -7.64 1.51 -21.60
N LEU A 146 -8.83 1.21 -21.08
CA LEU A 146 -8.95 0.20 -20.01
C LEU A 146 -8.65 -1.19 -20.54
N GLU A 147 -8.90 -1.41 -21.83
CA GLU A 147 -8.62 -2.64 -22.58
C GLU A 147 -7.10 -2.90 -22.74
N GLU A 148 -6.27 -1.88 -22.53
CA GLU A 148 -4.81 -1.97 -22.58
C GLU A 148 -4.17 -2.11 -21.19
N THR A 149 -4.97 -2.16 -20.13
CA THR A 149 -4.45 -2.45 -18.78
C THR A 149 -3.93 -3.90 -18.71
N PRO A 150 -2.94 -4.18 -17.85
CA PRO A 150 -2.26 -5.47 -17.79
C PRO A 150 -3.23 -6.65 -17.70
N TYR A 151 -3.02 -7.67 -18.53
CA TYR A 151 -3.79 -8.89 -18.54
C TYR A 151 -2.92 -10.08 -18.92
N LEU A 152 -3.36 -11.28 -18.56
CA LEU A 152 -2.68 -12.53 -18.90
C LEU A 152 -3.73 -13.62 -19.12
N TYR A 153 -3.53 -14.50 -20.11
CA TYR A 153 -4.45 -15.57 -20.45
C TYR A 153 -3.68 -16.84 -20.75
N ASN A 154 -4.02 -17.94 -20.07
CA ASN A 154 -3.38 -19.25 -20.20
C ASN A 154 -1.84 -19.16 -20.26
N PRO A 155 -1.19 -18.63 -19.20
CA PRO A 155 0.27 -18.56 -19.16
C PRO A 155 0.89 -19.96 -19.27
N GLN A 156 2.09 -20.04 -19.85
CA GLN A 156 2.79 -21.31 -20.08
C GLN A 156 3.10 -22.05 -18.77
N GLU A 157 3.27 -21.31 -17.69
CA GLU A 157 3.50 -21.78 -16.34
C GLU A 157 2.32 -22.61 -15.79
N GLY A 158 1.12 -22.46 -16.36
CA GLY A 158 -0.07 -23.21 -15.95
C GLY A 158 -0.71 -22.72 -14.65
N TRP A 159 -0.25 -21.60 -14.09
CA TRP A 159 -0.82 -20.96 -12.91
C TRP A 159 -0.75 -19.43 -13.00
N LEU A 160 -1.55 -18.76 -12.17
CA LEU A 160 -1.58 -17.31 -12.00
C LEU A 160 -1.60 -16.99 -10.51
N ALA A 161 -0.87 -15.96 -10.08
CA ALA A 161 -0.93 -15.46 -8.72
C ALA A 161 -0.88 -13.93 -8.70
N SER A 162 -1.66 -13.33 -7.81
CA SER A 162 -1.61 -11.90 -7.50
C SER A 162 -1.71 -11.72 -6.00
N CYS A 163 -0.74 -11.02 -5.41
CA CYS A 163 -0.70 -10.75 -3.97
C CYS A 163 -0.42 -9.26 -3.71
N ASN A 164 -1.04 -8.37 -4.49
CA ASN A 164 -0.80 -6.92 -4.45
C ASN A 164 0.68 -6.55 -4.71
N ASN A 165 1.40 -7.42 -5.40
CA ASN A 165 2.75 -7.19 -5.87
C ASN A 165 2.76 -6.32 -7.14
N GLN A 166 3.95 -5.84 -7.54
CA GLN A 166 4.14 -5.20 -8.83
C GLN A 166 3.81 -6.22 -9.93
N ILE A 167 2.85 -5.88 -10.80
CA ILE A 167 2.28 -6.77 -11.82
C ILE A 167 2.88 -6.59 -13.21
N VAL A 168 3.67 -5.54 -13.42
CA VAL A 168 4.30 -5.22 -14.71
C VAL A 168 5.80 -5.03 -14.56
N SER A 169 6.54 -5.32 -15.63
CA SER A 169 7.97 -5.06 -15.71
C SER A 169 8.27 -3.55 -15.72
N ALA A 170 9.53 -3.19 -15.47
CA ALA A 170 9.99 -1.81 -15.51
C ALA A 170 9.82 -1.14 -16.89
N ASN A 171 9.68 -1.92 -17.95
CA ASN A 171 9.55 -1.43 -19.33
C ASN A 171 8.08 -1.30 -19.78
N TRP A 172 7.12 -1.55 -18.90
CA TRP A 172 5.69 -1.39 -19.23
C TRP A 172 5.37 0.08 -19.53
N PRO A 173 4.60 0.38 -20.60
CA PRO A 173 4.41 1.75 -21.07
C PRO A 173 3.61 2.65 -20.11
N TYR A 174 2.81 2.09 -19.20
CA TYR A 174 1.94 2.88 -18.33
C TYR A 174 2.49 2.98 -16.90
N PRO A 175 2.53 4.19 -16.31
CA PRO A 175 3.03 4.36 -14.97
C PRO A 175 2.07 3.75 -13.95
N LEU A 176 2.53 2.72 -13.24
CA LEU A 176 1.84 2.08 -12.12
C LEU A 176 2.62 2.30 -10.81
N PRO A 177 2.75 3.55 -10.32
CA PRO A 177 3.47 3.83 -9.09
C PRO A 177 2.75 3.23 -7.89
N GLY A 178 3.50 2.72 -6.93
CA GLY A 178 2.97 2.15 -5.70
C GLY A 178 4.06 1.59 -4.80
N PHE A 179 3.67 1.24 -3.58
CA PHE A 179 4.51 0.51 -2.63
C PHE A 179 4.11 -0.97 -2.69
N TYR A 180 4.84 -1.74 -3.49
CA TYR A 180 4.52 -3.14 -3.74
C TYR A 180 5.36 -4.05 -2.85
N ASP A 181 4.68 -4.81 -2.01
CA ASP A 181 5.30 -5.78 -1.11
C ASP A 181 5.49 -7.13 -1.84
N PRO A 182 6.72 -7.64 -2.00
CA PRO A 182 6.95 -8.85 -2.80
C PRO A 182 6.80 -10.15 -2.00
N TYR A 183 6.64 -10.10 -0.68
CA TYR A 183 6.86 -11.29 0.15
C TYR A 183 5.80 -12.37 -0.07
N ARG A 184 4.52 -11.98 -0.17
CA ARG A 184 3.42 -12.94 -0.42
C ARG A 184 3.49 -13.54 -1.81
N ILE A 185 3.81 -12.76 -2.84
CA ILE A 185 3.92 -13.31 -4.19
C ILE A 185 5.11 -14.26 -4.31
N THR A 186 6.23 -13.99 -3.65
CA THR A 186 7.38 -14.89 -3.65
C THR A 186 7.03 -16.24 -3.01
N ARG A 187 6.28 -16.24 -1.89
CA ARG A 187 5.76 -17.47 -1.26
C ARG A 187 4.79 -18.23 -2.16
N ALA A 188 3.82 -17.52 -2.75
CA ALA A 188 2.85 -18.11 -3.68
C ALA A 188 3.54 -18.73 -4.90
N ASN A 189 4.50 -18.03 -5.51
CA ASN A 189 5.27 -18.53 -6.65
C ASN A 189 6.07 -19.77 -6.29
N ALA A 190 6.75 -19.78 -5.14
CA ALA A 190 7.49 -20.94 -4.67
C ALA A 190 6.57 -22.16 -4.47
N HIS A 191 5.38 -21.96 -3.90
CA HIS A 191 4.39 -23.02 -3.76
C HIS A 191 3.88 -23.51 -5.13
N LEU A 192 3.42 -22.61 -5.98
CA LEU A 192 2.85 -22.93 -7.31
C LEU A 192 3.86 -23.52 -8.29
N THR A 193 5.15 -23.29 -8.08
CA THR A 193 6.24 -23.89 -8.86
C THR A 193 6.67 -25.26 -8.31
N SER A 194 6.33 -25.60 -7.06
CA SER A 194 6.81 -26.81 -6.40
C SER A 194 6.26 -28.11 -6.98
N GLN A 195 5.15 -28.04 -7.70
CA GLN A 195 4.47 -29.19 -8.30
C GLN A 195 3.62 -28.73 -9.49
N THR A 196 3.25 -29.67 -10.36
CA THR A 196 2.48 -29.39 -11.60
C THR A 196 0.97 -29.54 -11.45
N ARG A 197 0.51 -30.17 -10.36
CA ARG A 197 -0.91 -30.37 -10.04
C ARG A 197 -1.11 -30.17 -8.56
N PHE A 198 -2.16 -29.46 -8.18
CA PHE A 198 -2.49 -29.17 -6.80
C PHE A 198 -3.80 -29.83 -6.42
N SER A 199 -3.81 -30.51 -5.28
CA SER A 199 -5.05 -30.91 -4.63
C SER A 199 -5.68 -29.72 -3.90
N ARG A 200 -6.93 -29.87 -3.46
CA ARG A 200 -7.57 -28.89 -2.55
C ARG A 200 -6.73 -28.69 -1.28
N GLU A 201 -6.20 -29.78 -0.73
CA GLU A 201 -5.40 -29.76 0.50
C GLU A 201 -4.08 -28.98 0.30
N ASP A 202 -3.47 -29.05 -0.88
CA ASP A 202 -2.27 -28.28 -1.19
C ASP A 202 -2.58 -26.77 -1.24
N MET A 203 -3.70 -26.40 -1.86
CA MET A 203 -4.16 -25.00 -1.89
C MET A 203 -4.55 -24.49 -0.49
N GLU A 204 -5.15 -25.33 0.36
CA GLU A 204 -5.43 -24.99 1.76
C GLU A 204 -4.14 -24.74 2.55
N LYS A 205 -3.10 -25.58 2.36
CA LYS A 205 -1.78 -25.35 2.96
C LYS A 205 -1.18 -24.02 2.49
N MET A 206 -1.33 -23.65 1.22
CA MET A 206 -0.88 -22.36 0.71
C MET A 206 -1.58 -21.18 1.40
N GLN A 207 -2.90 -21.28 1.60
CA GLN A 207 -3.69 -20.23 2.26
C GLN A 207 -3.36 -20.09 3.75
N LEU A 208 -2.93 -21.18 4.40
CA LEU A 208 -2.58 -21.23 5.82
C LEU A 208 -1.07 -21.05 6.08
N ASP A 209 -0.29 -20.68 5.06
CA ASP A 209 1.15 -20.42 5.20
C ASP A 209 1.42 -19.22 6.12
N LEU A 210 2.10 -19.48 7.24
CA LEU A 210 2.44 -18.46 8.25
C LEU A 210 3.87 -17.92 8.09
N VAL A 211 4.65 -18.41 7.12
CA VAL A 211 6.05 -17.99 6.95
C VAL A 211 6.11 -16.57 6.40
N SER A 212 6.68 -15.66 7.18
CA SER A 212 6.87 -14.27 6.78
C SER A 212 8.16 -14.10 5.98
N GLY A 213 8.03 -13.75 4.70
CA GLY A 213 9.20 -13.38 3.89
C GLY A 213 9.96 -12.16 4.44
N LYS A 214 9.26 -11.25 5.14
CA LYS A 214 9.89 -10.14 5.88
C LYS A 214 10.75 -10.66 7.02
N ALA A 215 10.23 -11.60 7.80
CA ALA A 215 10.96 -12.22 8.90
C ALA A 215 12.22 -12.90 8.39
N LEU A 216 12.11 -13.74 7.36
CA LEU A 216 13.26 -14.41 6.77
C LEU A 216 14.35 -13.44 6.28
N ARG A 217 13.95 -12.31 5.70
CA ARG A 217 14.90 -11.29 5.23
C ARG A 217 15.58 -10.54 6.36
N TRP A 218 14.85 -10.20 7.42
CA TRP A 218 15.30 -9.22 8.42
C TRP A 218 15.62 -9.79 9.81
N LYS A 219 15.37 -11.08 10.04
CA LYS A 219 15.71 -11.77 11.31
C LYS A 219 17.19 -11.67 11.66
N HIS A 220 18.08 -11.68 10.68
CA HIS A 220 19.52 -11.56 10.93
C HIS A 220 19.86 -10.21 11.57
N LEU A 221 19.26 -9.12 11.10
CA LEU A 221 19.47 -7.79 11.70
C LEU A 221 18.95 -7.74 13.15
N LEU A 222 17.83 -8.39 13.43
CA LEU A 222 17.31 -8.53 14.78
C LEU A 222 18.26 -9.39 15.66
N SER A 223 18.81 -10.47 15.12
CA SER A 223 19.80 -11.34 15.78
C SER A 223 21.07 -10.55 16.16
N LEU A 224 21.59 -9.73 15.24
CA LEU A 224 22.71 -8.82 15.53
C LEU A 224 22.37 -7.85 16.67
N GLY A 225 21.16 -7.26 16.66
CA GLY A 225 20.70 -6.40 17.75
C GLY A 225 20.65 -7.13 19.11
N ALA A 226 20.23 -8.40 19.13
CA ALA A 226 20.26 -9.22 20.34
C ALA A 226 21.70 -9.50 20.82
N ALA A 227 22.63 -9.75 19.90
CA ALA A 227 24.04 -9.97 20.22
C ALA A 227 24.69 -8.71 20.82
N GLU A 228 24.41 -7.53 20.26
CA GLU A 228 24.87 -6.23 20.78
C GLU A 228 24.39 -5.98 22.22
N LEU A 229 23.17 -6.42 22.57
CA LEU A 229 22.66 -6.37 23.95
C LEU A 229 23.26 -7.46 24.88
N GLY A 230 24.22 -8.25 24.42
CA GLY A 230 24.78 -9.37 25.16
C GLY A 230 23.82 -10.55 25.34
N ARG A 231 22.76 -10.65 24.52
CA ARG A 231 21.73 -11.71 24.58
C ARG A 231 22.00 -12.81 23.55
N GLY A 232 23.16 -13.48 23.67
CA GLY A 232 23.60 -14.54 22.75
C GLY A 232 22.55 -15.64 22.52
N ASP A 233 21.96 -16.17 23.59
CA ASP A 233 20.91 -17.21 23.50
C ASP A 233 19.69 -16.76 22.67
N LEU A 234 19.33 -15.48 22.76
CA LEU A 234 18.22 -14.92 21.98
C LEU A 234 18.61 -14.73 20.53
N ALA A 235 19.84 -14.25 20.26
CA ALA A 235 20.37 -14.13 18.91
C ALA A 235 20.37 -15.49 18.18
N GLU A 236 20.86 -16.55 18.84
CA GLU A 236 20.85 -17.91 18.29
C GLU A 236 19.42 -18.41 18.00
N LYS A 237 18.48 -18.19 18.92
CA LYS A 237 17.07 -18.55 18.71
C LYS A 237 16.46 -17.81 17.52
N ILE A 238 16.74 -16.52 17.39
CA ILE A 238 16.24 -15.69 16.27
C ILE A 238 16.86 -16.17 14.96
N GLU A 239 18.14 -16.49 14.93
CA GLU A 239 18.85 -17.02 13.76
C GLU A 239 18.41 -18.45 13.39
N ALA A 240 17.93 -19.25 14.35
CA ALA A 240 17.36 -20.57 14.09
C ALA A 240 15.87 -20.55 13.67
N TRP A 241 15.11 -19.50 14.03
CA TRP A 241 13.68 -19.40 13.76
C TRP A 241 13.34 -19.46 12.26
N ASP A 242 12.40 -20.31 11.87
CA ASP A 242 12.00 -20.53 10.48
C ASP A 242 11.19 -19.39 9.84
N GLY A 243 10.92 -18.31 10.58
CA GLY A 243 10.13 -17.18 10.12
C GLY A 243 8.61 -17.39 10.18
N ALA A 244 8.14 -18.51 10.76
CA ALA A 244 6.72 -18.77 10.93
C ALA A 244 6.10 -17.85 12.00
N MET A 245 5.11 -17.06 11.60
CA MET A 245 4.33 -16.16 12.46
C MET A 245 3.22 -16.91 13.21
N ALA A 246 3.57 -18.04 13.84
CA ALA A 246 2.63 -18.86 14.59
C ALA A 246 2.11 -18.10 15.84
N PRO A 247 0.81 -18.20 16.19
CA PRO A 247 0.23 -17.51 17.35
C PRO A 247 0.95 -17.79 18.67
N GLU A 248 1.55 -18.97 18.81
CA GLU A 248 2.26 -19.43 20.01
C GLU A 248 3.74 -19.01 20.03
N SER A 249 4.27 -18.46 18.93
CA SER A 249 5.69 -18.11 18.81
C SER A 249 6.01 -16.79 19.51
N GLU A 250 6.84 -16.85 20.55
CA GLU A 250 7.41 -15.68 21.22
C GLU A 250 8.34 -14.90 20.28
N ILE A 251 9.20 -15.59 19.51
CA ILE A 251 10.12 -14.94 18.56
C ILE A 251 9.35 -14.18 17.48
N ALA A 252 8.22 -14.72 17.00
CA ALA A 252 7.36 -14.01 16.05
C ALA A 252 6.76 -12.74 16.66
N GLY A 253 6.37 -12.78 17.94
CA GLY A 253 5.90 -11.61 18.69
C GLY A 253 6.99 -10.53 18.83
N ILE A 254 8.20 -10.94 19.23
CA ILE A 254 9.36 -10.04 19.32
C ILE A 254 9.67 -9.42 17.96
N PHE A 255 9.72 -10.22 16.89
CA PHE A 255 9.98 -9.73 15.53
C PHE A 255 8.91 -8.73 15.08
N ALA A 256 7.62 -9.02 15.31
CA ALA A 256 6.53 -8.12 14.91
C ALA A 256 6.63 -6.76 15.59
N LEU A 257 6.89 -6.74 16.90
CA LEU A 257 7.06 -5.50 17.66
C LEU A 257 8.35 -4.76 17.28
N TRP A 258 9.46 -5.49 17.14
CA TRP A 258 10.72 -4.92 16.68
C TRP A 258 10.55 -4.26 15.32
N TRP A 259 9.92 -4.94 14.37
CA TRP A 259 9.65 -4.40 13.05
C TRP A 259 8.78 -3.14 13.13
N GLU A 260 7.70 -3.16 13.91
CA GLU A 260 6.80 -2.02 14.11
C GLU A 260 7.50 -0.79 14.70
N PHE A 261 8.42 -0.99 15.65
CA PHE A 261 9.11 0.11 16.35
C PHE A 261 10.46 0.49 15.75
N LEU A 262 11.04 -0.30 14.85
CA LEU A 262 12.30 0.03 14.17
C LEU A 262 12.28 1.43 13.51
N PRO A 263 11.19 1.88 12.84
CA PRO A 263 11.10 3.24 12.32
C PRO A 263 11.24 4.35 13.36
N LYS A 264 10.93 4.09 14.63
CA LYS A 264 11.12 5.09 15.70
C LYS A 264 12.61 5.37 15.90
N PHE A 265 13.44 4.35 15.85
CA PHE A 265 14.88 4.49 16.05
C PHE A 265 15.61 4.87 14.77
N LEU A 266 15.02 4.64 13.61
CA LEU A 266 15.58 5.06 12.32
C LEU A 266 15.20 6.47 11.86
N PHE A 267 14.13 7.07 12.38
CA PHE A 267 13.57 8.30 11.77
C PHE A 267 13.06 9.34 12.77
N GLU A 268 13.17 9.11 14.08
CA GLU A 268 12.63 10.09 15.05
C GLU A 268 13.49 11.34 15.16
N ASP A 269 14.78 11.27 14.88
CA ASP A 269 15.67 12.42 14.85
C ASP A 269 15.35 13.34 13.66
N GLU A 270 15.05 12.83 12.46
CA GLU A 270 14.67 13.71 11.34
C GLU A 270 13.18 14.03 11.26
N LEU A 271 12.29 13.09 11.61
CA LEU A 271 10.83 13.27 11.48
C LEU A 271 10.12 13.59 12.80
N GLY A 272 10.81 13.53 13.94
CA GLY A 272 10.22 13.76 15.25
C GLY A 272 9.01 12.85 15.50
N ARG A 273 7.90 13.41 15.97
CA ARG A 273 6.65 12.66 16.23
C ARG A 273 6.03 12.03 14.97
N GLN A 274 6.53 12.36 13.77
CA GLN A 274 6.08 11.80 12.50
C GLN A 274 6.94 10.63 12.02
N TRP A 275 7.86 10.09 12.84
CA TRP A 275 8.73 8.93 12.53
C TRP A 275 7.99 7.77 11.87
N ARG A 276 6.72 7.54 12.22
CA ARG A 276 5.87 6.49 11.61
C ARG A 276 5.76 6.59 10.09
N ARG A 277 5.91 7.79 9.51
CA ARG A 277 5.93 8.00 8.05
C ARG A 277 7.13 7.32 7.39
N GLY A 278 8.25 7.17 8.10
CA GLY A 278 9.44 6.47 7.63
C GLY A 278 9.20 4.97 7.39
N SER A 279 8.13 4.39 7.94
CA SER A 279 7.75 2.99 7.69
C SER A 279 7.59 2.66 6.21
N LEU A 280 7.23 3.65 5.38
CA LEU A 280 7.06 3.49 3.93
C LEU A 280 8.38 3.28 3.18
N ILE A 281 9.50 3.75 3.75
CA ILE A 281 10.83 3.68 3.14
C ILE A 281 11.83 2.85 3.96
N ARG A 282 11.42 2.33 5.12
CA ARG A 282 12.27 1.54 6.04
C ARG A 282 13.07 0.47 5.29
N GLU A 283 12.42 -0.33 4.46
CA GLU A 283 13.12 -1.42 3.76
C GLU A 283 14.13 -0.91 2.74
N GLU A 284 13.88 0.24 2.10
CA GLU A 284 14.83 0.88 1.19
C GLU A 284 16.05 1.39 1.95
N VAL A 285 15.84 2.06 3.08
CA VAL A 285 16.89 2.52 3.99
C VAL A 285 17.76 1.36 4.47
N LEU A 286 17.13 0.29 4.98
CA LEU A 286 17.84 -0.89 5.46
C LEU A 286 18.62 -1.60 4.34
N THR A 287 18.05 -1.67 3.13
CA THR A 287 18.69 -2.37 2.00
C THR A 287 19.86 -1.59 1.44
N ARG A 288 19.74 -0.27 1.34
CA ARG A 288 20.78 0.59 0.78
C ARG A 288 21.78 1.07 1.82
N ASN A 289 21.51 0.81 3.11
CA ASN A 289 22.29 1.29 4.24
C ASN A 289 22.57 2.80 4.14
N TRP A 290 21.51 3.61 4.03
CA TRP A 290 21.63 5.07 3.90
C TRP A 290 22.20 5.68 5.16
N ALA A 291 23.52 5.88 5.19
CA ALA A 291 24.25 6.40 6.34
C ALA A 291 23.63 7.69 6.92
N GLU A 292 23.09 8.57 6.07
CA GLU A 292 22.44 9.82 6.50
C GLU A 292 21.21 9.65 7.41
N VAL A 293 20.57 8.47 7.36
CA VAL A 293 19.37 8.09 8.10
C VAL A 293 19.68 7.05 9.19
N VAL A 294 20.73 6.25 8.98
CA VAL A 294 21.19 5.26 9.96
C VAL A 294 21.95 5.94 11.11
N ASP A 295 22.48 7.13 10.89
CA ASP A 295 23.18 7.92 11.90
C ASP A 295 22.20 8.80 12.72
N ASP A 296 21.98 8.50 14.01
CA ASP A 296 21.23 9.41 14.90
C ASP A 296 22.02 10.69 15.14
N ARG A 297 21.56 11.77 14.51
CA ARG A 297 22.22 13.09 14.58
C ARG A 297 22.10 13.75 15.95
N ARG A 298 21.37 13.17 16.91
CA ARG A 298 21.27 13.66 18.29
C ARG A 298 22.50 13.28 19.12
N SER A 299 23.23 12.22 18.74
CA SER A 299 24.55 11.89 19.30
C SER A 299 25.64 12.60 18.52
N ALA A 300 26.23 13.64 19.09
CA ALA A 300 27.16 14.51 18.39
C ALA A 300 28.48 13.83 17.95
N ASP A 301 28.79 12.61 18.40
CA ASP A 301 30.11 12.00 18.27
C ASP A 301 30.12 10.48 17.94
N GLN A 302 29.00 9.87 17.55
CA GLN A 302 28.96 8.46 17.15
C GLN A 302 28.06 8.23 15.94
N VAL A 303 28.64 7.60 14.89
CA VAL A 303 27.86 7.05 13.78
C VAL A 303 27.33 5.70 14.20
N GLU A 304 26.03 5.61 14.40
CA GLU A 304 25.37 4.37 14.78
C GLU A 304 25.33 3.39 13.61
N THR A 305 25.44 2.11 13.92
CA THR A 305 25.29 1.02 12.97
C THR A 305 23.86 0.50 13.00
N LEU A 306 23.42 -0.15 11.91
CA LEU A 306 22.13 -0.84 11.89
C LEU A 306 21.97 -1.87 13.04
N ALA A 307 23.07 -2.50 13.47
CA ALA A 307 23.06 -3.42 14.60
C ALA A 307 22.75 -2.69 15.93
N GLN A 308 23.34 -1.52 16.16
CA GLN A 308 23.06 -0.68 17.35
C GLN A 308 21.63 -0.14 17.35
N ILE A 309 21.12 0.32 16.19
CA ILE A 309 19.70 0.74 16.05
C ILE A 309 18.76 -0.45 16.33
N SER A 310 19.11 -1.62 15.81
CA SER A 310 18.36 -2.86 16.05
C SER A 310 18.38 -3.23 17.54
N ALA A 311 19.52 -3.08 18.22
CA ALA A 311 19.67 -3.29 19.65
C ALA A 311 18.80 -2.34 20.48
N ALA A 312 18.86 -1.03 20.20
CA ALA A 312 18.04 -0.03 20.89
C ALA A 312 16.53 -0.28 20.67
N THR A 313 16.14 -0.67 19.44
CA THR A 313 14.77 -1.07 19.14
C THR A 313 14.36 -2.31 19.91
N LEU A 314 15.22 -3.33 19.98
CA LEU A 314 14.95 -4.57 20.69
C LEU A 314 14.83 -4.34 22.19
N GLU A 315 15.71 -3.54 22.79
CA GLU A 315 15.63 -3.16 24.21
C GLU A 315 14.29 -2.47 24.51
N TYR A 316 13.90 -1.49 23.69
CA TYR A 316 12.62 -0.81 23.80
C TYR A 316 11.41 -1.77 23.73
N VAL A 317 11.50 -2.80 22.89
CA VAL A 317 10.49 -3.84 22.75
C VAL A 317 10.48 -4.75 23.97
N LEU A 318 11.63 -5.26 24.41
CA LEU A 318 11.73 -6.19 25.54
C LEU A 318 11.22 -5.58 26.84
N ASP A 319 11.43 -4.28 27.06
CA ASP A 319 10.90 -3.56 28.22
C ASP A 319 9.37 -3.50 28.26
N ARG A 320 8.72 -3.62 27.09
CA ARG A 320 7.25 -3.58 26.93
C ARG A 320 6.66 -4.95 26.67
N TYR A 321 7.50 -5.90 26.28
CA TYR A 321 7.11 -7.24 25.92
C TYR A 321 6.89 -8.06 27.19
N SER A 322 5.63 -8.35 27.49
CA SER A 322 5.25 -9.07 28.70
C SER A 322 5.32 -10.60 28.54
N GLY A 323 6.21 -11.12 27.70
CA GLY A 323 6.35 -12.57 27.43
C GLY A 323 5.14 -13.20 26.73
N LYS A 324 4.34 -12.41 26.00
CA LYS A 324 3.14 -12.92 25.29
C LYS A 324 3.50 -13.51 23.94
N SER A 325 2.92 -14.64 23.57
CA SER A 325 3.05 -15.14 22.22
C SER A 325 2.46 -14.16 21.19
N TYR A 326 2.72 -14.41 19.90
CA TYR A 326 2.30 -13.51 18.81
C TYR A 326 0.77 -13.31 18.69
N GLY A 327 -0.02 -14.32 19.06
CA GLY A 327 -1.48 -14.38 18.87
C GLY A 327 -2.35 -13.57 19.81
#